data_AF-A0A1S6H6Q1-F1
#
_entry.id   AF-A0A1S6H6Q1-F1
#
_cell.length_a   1.000
_cell.length_b   1.000
_cell.length_c   1.000
_cell.angle_alpha   90.00
_cell.angle_beta   90.00
_cell.angle_gamma   90.00
#
_symmetry.space_group_name_H-M   'P 1'
#
loop_
_entity.id
_entity.type
_entity.pdbx_description
1 polymer ?
#
loop_
_entity_poly.entity_id
_entity_poly.type
_entity_poly.pdbx_seq_one_letter_code
_entity_poly.pdbx_strand_id
1 'polypeptide(L)'
;MKKNGLFYVLKIARDSWDVRHLKNECKNLNLAKGIEGVTNLIQEYENFKNYKKPILKEFFDGKEIYLKDPKINKSCIQKKLENTILELHSVGIARLEIESRNIIVSPEKDNAKIIDLGYGRTYFLWKSHLPLSKFNRMKKKDLKNLEEIFEKFR
;
A
#
# COMPACT_ATOMS: atom_id res chain seq x y z
N MET A 1 -11.10 -5.34 -13.78
CA MET A 1 -12.38 -4.87 -14.38
C MET A 1 -12.09 -3.70 -15.31
N LYS A 2 -12.81 -3.56 -16.43
CA LYS A 2 -12.71 -2.39 -17.32
C LYS A 2 -13.93 -1.48 -17.12
N LYS A 3 -13.72 -0.20 -16.82
CA LYS A 3 -14.78 0.82 -16.74
C LYS A 3 -14.27 2.09 -17.42
N ASN A 4 -14.99 2.59 -18.43
CA ASN A 4 -14.61 3.76 -19.22
C ASN A 4 -13.21 3.66 -19.85
N GLY A 5 -12.83 2.49 -20.37
CA GLY A 5 -11.50 2.29 -20.96
C GLY A 5 -10.36 2.03 -19.96
N LEU A 6 -10.57 2.31 -18.68
CA LEU A 6 -9.57 2.13 -17.62
C LEU A 6 -9.68 0.76 -16.95
N PHE A 7 -8.52 0.23 -16.53
CA PHE A 7 -8.43 -1.00 -15.75
C PHE A 7 -8.49 -0.72 -14.25
N TYR A 8 -9.06 -1.67 -13.51
CA TYR A 8 -9.22 -1.61 -12.06
C TYR A 8 -8.99 -2.99 -11.44
N VAL A 9 -8.56 -3.00 -10.18
CA VAL A 9 -8.38 -4.21 -9.37
C VAL A 9 -9.58 -4.36 -8.44
N LEU A 10 -10.30 -5.48 -8.53
CA LEU A 10 -11.36 -5.84 -7.57
C LEU A 10 -10.77 -6.82 -6.56
N LYS A 11 -10.66 -6.41 -5.30
CA LYS A 11 -10.22 -7.28 -4.19
C LYS A 11 -11.46 -7.82 -3.48
N ILE A 12 -11.55 -9.14 -3.39
CA ILE A 12 -12.68 -9.88 -2.80
C ILE A 12 -12.22 -10.60 -1.53
N ALA A 13 -13.12 -10.71 -0.56
CA ALA A 13 -12.89 -11.49 0.66
C ALA A 13 -13.41 -12.92 0.50
N ARG A 14 -12.65 -13.90 0.99
CA ARG A 14 -13.03 -15.31 1.03
C ARG A 14 -13.63 -15.71 2.37
N ASP A 15 -13.20 -15.04 3.44
CA ASP A 15 -13.62 -15.34 4.81
C ASP A 15 -13.80 -14.07 5.67
N SER A 16 -14.10 -14.28 6.96
CA SER A 16 -14.31 -13.18 7.91
C SER A 16 -13.04 -12.40 8.25
N TRP A 17 -11.87 -13.03 8.15
CA TRP A 17 -10.59 -12.36 8.34
C TRP A 17 -10.31 -11.43 7.17
N ASP A 18 -10.51 -11.90 5.94
CA ASP A 18 -10.39 -11.08 4.73
C ASP A 18 -11.34 -9.88 4.77
N VAL A 19 -12.60 -10.06 5.22
CA VAL A 19 -13.54 -8.93 5.35
C VAL A 19 -13.00 -7.87 6.31
N ARG A 20 -12.40 -8.25 7.45
CA ARG A 20 -11.79 -7.31 8.38
C ARG A 20 -10.57 -6.63 7.75
N HIS A 21 -9.78 -7.40 7.01
CA HIS A 21 -8.60 -6.91 6.30
C HIS A 21 -8.96 -5.86 5.24
N LEU A 22 -9.95 -6.12 4.39
CA LEU A 22 -10.44 -5.17 3.37
C LEU A 22 -11.07 -3.92 4.00
N LYS A 23 -11.82 -4.06 5.10
CA LYS A 23 -12.34 -2.89 5.83
C LYS A 23 -11.21 -2.01 6.36
N ASN A 24 -10.12 -2.61 6.86
CA ASN A 24 -8.96 -1.85 7.33
C ASN A 24 -8.21 -1.20 6.17
N GLU A 25 -8.04 -1.93 5.06
CA GLU A 25 -7.44 -1.40 3.83
C GLU A 25 -8.23 -0.18 3.31
N CYS A 26 -9.56 -0.27 3.26
CA CYS A 26 -10.43 0.85 2.87
C CYS A 26 -10.18 2.10 3.74
N LYS A 27 -10.13 1.94 5.07
CA LYS A 27 -9.84 3.05 5.99
C LYS A 27 -8.47 3.69 5.72
N ASN A 28 -7.45 2.86 5.54
CA ASN A 28 -6.08 3.33 5.28
C ASN A 28 -5.98 4.02 3.92
N LEU A 29 -6.63 3.49 2.88
CA LEU A 29 -6.68 4.10 1.55
C LEU A 29 -7.44 5.43 1.54
N ASN A 30 -8.50 5.57 2.34
CA ASN A 30 -9.20 6.85 2.48
C ASN A 30 -8.33 7.92 3.16
N LEU A 31 -7.52 7.56 4.15
CA LEU A 31 -6.56 8.46 4.78
C LEU A 31 -5.37 8.79 3.88
N ALA A 32 -4.95 7.84 3.04
CA ALA A 32 -3.86 8.00 2.07
C ALA A 32 -4.31 8.66 0.75
N LYS A 33 -5.53 9.19 0.68
CA LYS A 33 -6.09 9.75 -0.56
C LYS A 33 -5.22 10.90 -1.07
N GLY A 34 -4.74 10.76 -2.29
CA GLY A 34 -3.88 11.76 -2.96
C GLY A 34 -2.37 11.55 -2.78
N ILE A 35 -1.94 10.58 -1.96
CA ILE A 35 -0.52 10.20 -1.89
C ILE A 35 -0.17 9.44 -3.16
N GLU A 36 0.70 10.02 -3.99
CA GLU A 36 0.99 9.54 -5.36
C GLU A 36 1.46 8.09 -5.38
N GLY A 37 2.36 7.73 -4.45
CA GLY A 37 2.95 6.39 -4.33
C GLY A 37 2.03 5.32 -3.74
N VAL A 38 0.71 5.57 -3.66
CA VAL A 38 -0.28 4.60 -3.19
C VAL A 38 -1.36 4.38 -4.27
N THR A 39 -1.85 3.16 -4.38
CA THR A 39 -3.00 2.88 -5.25
C THR A 39 -4.28 3.42 -4.64
N ASN A 40 -5.09 4.14 -5.41
CA ASN A 40 -6.29 4.77 -4.88
C ASN A 40 -7.44 3.77 -4.68
N LEU A 41 -8.23 3.99 -3.62
CA LEU A 41 -9.56 3.39 -3.49
C LEU A 41 -10.52 4.09 -4.45
N ILE A 42 -11.23 3.31 -5.27
CA ILE A 42 -12.21 3.81 -6.23
C ILE A 42 -13.62 3.65 -5.67
N GLN A 43 -13.93 2.48 -5.10
CA GLN A 43 -15.25 2.18 -4.59
C GLN A 43 -15.20 1.10 -3.50
N GLU A 44 -15.92 1.31 -2.40
CA GLU A 44 -16.30 0.25 -1.45
C GLU A 44 -17.70 -0.26 -1.82
N TYR A 45 -17.91 -1.57 -1.75
CA TYR A 45 -19.23 -2.17 -1.90
C TYR A 45 -19.68 -2.76 -0.57
N GLU A 46 -20.97 -2.61 -0.22
CA GLU A 46 -21.56 -3.38 0.88
C GLU A 46 -21.61 -4.87 0.53
N ASN A 47 -22.18 -5.17 -0.64
CA ASN A 47 -22.21 -6.48 -1.27
C ASN A 47 -22.04 -6.29 -2.79
N PHE A 48 -21.31 -7.18 -3.44
CA PHE A 48 -21.21 -7.20 -4.90
C PHE A 48 -21.19 -8.64 -5.39
N LYS A 49 -22.24 -9.02 -6.14
CA LYS A 49 -22.55 -10.42 -6.44
C LYS A 49 -22.64 -11.22 -5.11
N ASN A 50 -21.87 -12.30 -4.98
CA ASN A 50 -21.83 -13.15 -3.79
C ASN A 50 -20.70 -12.78 -2.81
N TYR A 51 -20.04 -11.65 -3.00
CA TYR A 51 -18.93 -11.21 -2.14
C TYR A 51 -19.38 -10.13 -1.17
N LYS A 52 -19.01 -10.32 0.10
CA LYS A 52 -19.22 -9.36 1.17
C LYS A 52 -18.06 -8.38 1.24
N LYS A 53 -18.35 -7.08 1.26
CA LYS A 53 -17.35 -6.01 1.43
C LYS A 53 -16.15 -6.00 0.46
N PRO A 54 -16.33 -6.26 -0.85
CA PRO A 54 -15.23 -6.11 -1.80
C PRO A 54 -14.89 -4.62 -2.01
N ILE A 55 -13.65 -4.37 -2.44
CA ILE A 55 -13.16 -3.03 -2.77
C ILE A 55 -12.62 -2.97 -4.19
N LEU A 56 -12.93 -1.89 -4.91
CA LEU A 56 -12.37 -1.58 -6.21
C LEU A 56 -11.23 -0.57 -6.04
N LYS A 57 -10.07 -0.87 -6.62
CA LYS A 57 -8.86 -0.05 -6.56
C LYS A 57 -8.39 0.34 -7.95
N GLU A 58 -7.64 1.44 -7.99
CA GLU A 58 -6.82 1.83 -9.13
C GLU A 58 -5.92 0.65 -9.55
N PHE A 59 -5.89 0.36 -10.84
CA PHE A 59 -4.86 -0.50 -11.41
C PHE A 59 -3.62 0.34 -11.72
N PHE A 60 -2.47 -0.08 -11.19
CA PHE A 60 -1.19 0.51 -11.55
C PHE A 60 -0.44 -0.43 -12.49
N ASP A 61 -0.19 0.05 -13.70
CA ASP A 61 0.48 -0.73 -14.75
C ASP A 61 1.99 -0.83 -14.47
N GLY A 62 2.39 -1.99 -13.98
CA GLY A 62 3.74 -2.32 -13.57
C GLY A 62 3.83 -3.77 -13.11
N LYS A 63 4.96 -4.11 -12.49
CA LYS A 63 5.23 -5.45 -11.95
C LYS A 63 5.69 -5.35 -10.50
N GLU A 64 5.53 -6.42 -9.73
CA GLU A 64 6.15 -6.52 -8.41
C GLU A 64 7.64 -6.18 -8.49
N ILE A 65 8.16 -5.48 -7.48
CA ILE A 65 9.53 -4.99 -7.52
C ILE A 65 10.50 -6.17 -7.62
N TYR A 66 11.22 -6.22 -8.74
CA TYR A 66 12.28 -7.18 -8.99
C TYR A 66 13.59 -6.43 -9.21
N LEU A 67 14.37 -6.29 -8.16
CA LEU A 67 15.58 -5.45 -8.13
C LEU A 67 16.75 -5.95 -9.01
N LYS A 68 16.59 -7.08 -9.70
CA LYS A 68 17.53 -7.53 -10.73
C LYS A 68 17.15 -7.03 -12.13
N ASP A 69 16.03 -6.33 -12.30
CA ASP A 69 15.68 -5.69 -13.57
C ASP A 69 16.61 -4.49 -13.83
N PRO A 70 17.46 -4.54 -14.89
CA PRO A 70 18.41 -3.48 -15.18
C PRO A 70 17.75 -2.17 -15.61
N LYS A 71 16.45 -2.17 -15.96
CA LYS A 71 15.71 -0.97 -16.35
C LYS A 71 15.26 -0.12 -15.16
N ILE A 72 15.37 -0.65 -13.94
CA ILE A 72 14.92 0.07 -12.73
C ILE A 72 16.04 0.98 -12.23
N ASN A 73 15.78 2.28 -12.17
CA ASN A 73 16.62 3.22 -11.43
C ASN A 73 16.40 3.04 -9.92
N LYS A 74 17.18 2.15 -9.32
CA LYS A 74 17.05 1.76 -7.90
C LYS A 74 17.04 2.95 -6.96
N SER A 75 17.94 3.90 -7.15
CA SER A 75 18.08 5.09 -6.27
C SER A 75 16.84 5.98 -6.33
N CYS A 76 16.35 6.25 -7.54
CA CYS A 76 15.14 7.07 -7.73
C CYS A 76 13.90 6.41 -7.13
N ILE A 77 13.68 5.12 -7.42
CA ILE A 77 12.54 4.37 -6.90
C ILE A 77 12.60 4.25 -5.37
N GLN A 78 13.78 3.98 -4.81
CA GLN A 78 13.95 3.94 -3.35
C GLN A 78 13.56 5.28 -2.72
N LYS A 79 14.01 6.41 -3.29
CA LYS A 79 13.67 7.73 -2.76
C LYS A 79 12.18 8.05 -2.85
N LYS A 80 11.53 7.70 -3.97
CA LYS A 80 10.06 7.87 -4.15
C LYS A 80 9.27 7.06 -3.13
N LEU A 81 9.67 5.80 -2.89
CA LEU A 81 9.04 4.95 -1.88
C LEU A 81 9.28 5.46 -0.45
N GLU A 82 10.48 5.93 -0.15
CA GLU A 82 10.80 6.55 1.14
C GLU A 82 9.90 7.76 1.42
N ASN A 83 9.77 8.67 0.44
CA ASN A 83 8.88 9.82 0.54
C ASN A 83 7.42 9.39 0.76
N THR A 84 6.95 8.38 0.01
CA THR A 84 5.60 7.81 0.16
C THR A 84 5.37 7.25 1.57
N ILE A 85 6.35 6.53 2.13
CA ILE A 85 6.27 6.00 3.51
C ILE A 85 6.17 7.14 4.52
N LEU A 86 6.98 8.19 4.35
CA LEU A 86 6.97 9.36 5.23
C LEU A 86 5.63 10.12 5.14
N GLU A 87 5.04 10.24 3.95
CA GLU A 87 3.70 10.83 3.77
C GLU A 87 2.63 9.98 4.48
N LEU A 88 2.66 8.66 4.32
CA LEU A 88 1.77 7.72 5.03
C LEU A 88 1.92 7.84 6.56
N HIS A 89 3.16 7.98 7.05
CA HIS A 89 3.44 8.21 8.47
C HIS A 89 2.87 9.54 8.96
N SER A 90 2.92 10.59 8.12
CA SER A 90 2.41 11.92 8.46
C SER A 90 0.88 11.95 8.60
N VAL A 91 0.16 11.17 7.78
CA VAL A 91 -1.30 10.94 7.92
C VAL A 91 -1.63 9.89 9.00
N GLY A 92 -0.62 9.43 9.74
CA GLY A 92 -0.79 8.59 10.91
C GLY A 92 -0.96 7.10 10.61
N ILE A 93 -0.51 6.61 9.47
CA ILE A 93 -0.51 5.17 9.12
C ILE A 93 0.91 4.62 9.32
N ALA A 94 1.07 3.45 9.93
CA ALA A 94 2.34 2.71 10.01
C ALA A 94 2.09 1.21 9.94
N ARG A 95 3.16 0.38 9.96
CA ARG A 95 3.07 -1.08 9.74
C ARG A 95 2.50 -1.35 8.34
N LEU A 96 3.21 -0.82 7.35
CA LEU A 96 2.78 -0.78 5.97
C LEU A 96 3.03 -2.09 5.21
N GLU A 97 3.60 -3.10 5.88
CA GLU A 97 4.03 -4.37 5.27
C GLU A 97 4.88 -4.16 4.01
N ILE A 98 5.93 -3.34 4.17
CA ILE A 98 6.91 -3.06 3.14
C ILE A 98 7.67 -4.35 2.82
N GLU A 99 7.29 -4.96 1.70
CA GLU A 99 7.78 -6.22 1.16
C GLU A 99 7.71 -6.15 -0.38
N SER A 100 8.54 -6.92 -1.09
CA SER A 100 8.61 -6.83 -2.56
C SER A 100 7.27 -7.11 -3.26
N ARG A 101 6.46 -8.05 -2.75
CA ARG A 101 5.12 -8.36 -3.28
C ARG A 101 4.10 -7.23 -3.14
N ASN A 102 4.35 -6.29 -2.21
CA ASN A 102 3.47 -5.16 -1.93
C ASN A 102 3.95 -3.86 -2.59
N ILE A 103 4.93 -3.94 -3.50
CA ILE A 103 5.46 -2.80 -4.23
C ILE A 103 5.39 -3.11 -5.72
N ILE A 104 4.64 -2.30 -6.46
CA ILE A 104 4.58 -2.40 -7.93
C ILE A 104 5.43 -1.29 -8.52
N VAL A 105 6.34 -1.63 -9.43
CA VAL A 105 7.21 -0.69 -10.14
C VAL A 105 6.85 -0.68 -11.62
N SER A 106 6.85 0.51 -12.21
CA SER A 106 6.68 0.73 -13.64
C SER A 106 7.96 1.38 -14.19
N PRO A 107 8.89 0.59 -14.77
CA PRO A 107 10.16 1.12 -15.26
C PRO A 107 9.99 2.22 -16.31
N GLU A 108 8.99 2.09 -17.18
CA GLU A 108 8.68 3.06 -18.24
C GLU A 108 8.23 4.42 -17.69
N LYS A 109 7.63 4.42 -16.50
CA LYS A 109 7.14 5.64 -15.82
C LYS A 109 8.12 6.13 -14.74
N ASP A 110 9.23 5.42 -14.53
CA ASP A 110 10.13 5.60 -13.39
C ASP A 110 9.36 5.78 -12.07
N ASN A 111 8.29 5.01 -11.85
CA ASN A 111 7.41 5.21 -10.70
C ASN A 111 7.12 3.89 -9.98
N ALA A 112 6.75 3.99 -8.71
CA ALA A 112 6.39 2.84 -7.89
C ALA A 112 5.21 3.17 -6.98
N LYS A 113 4.39 2.16 -6.72
CA LYS A 113 3.28 2.26 -5.78
C LYS A 113 3.32 1.15 -4.75
N ILE A 114 3.10 1.53 -3.50
CA ILE A 114 2.78 0.62 -2.41
C ILE A 114 1.33 0.17 -2.61
N ILE A 115 1.14 -1.14 -2.58
CA ILE A 115 -0.16 -1.80 -2.60
C ILE A 115 -0.38 -2.55 -1.29
N ASP A 116 -1.64 -2.92 -1.05
CA ASP A 116 -2.09 -3.62 0.15
C ASP A 116 -1.78 -2.92 1.49
N LEU A 117 -2.69 -2.04 1.91
CA LEU A 117 -2.60 -1.40 3.22
C LEU A 117 -3.46 -2.10 4.28
N GLY A 118 -3.90 -3.35 4.07
CA GLY A 118 -4.84 -4.01 4.97
C GLY A 118 -4.30 -4.30 6.38
N TYR A 119 -2.98 -4.33 6.56
CA TYR A 119 -2.32 -4.48 7.87
C TYR A 119 -1.93 -3.15 8.54
N GLY A 120 -2.06 -2.03 7.82
CA GLY A 120 -1.72 -0.71 8.32
C GLY A 120 -2.44 -0.37 9.62
N ARG A 121 -1.71 0.24 10.56
CA ARG A 121 -2.23 0.72 11.85
C ARG A 121 -2.31 2.23 11.84
N THR A 122 -3.50 2.74 12.16
CA THR A 122 -3.81 4.17 12.17
C THR A 122 -3.71 4.72 13.58
N TYR A 123 -2.79 5.66 13.80
CA TYR A 123 -2.55 6.25 15.11
C TYR A 123 -3.81 6.92 15.67
N PHE A 124 -4.49 7.77 14.88
CA PHE A 124 -5.66 8.53 15.32
C PHE A 124 -6.86 7.65 15.68
N LEU A 125 -7.11 6.58 14.93
CA LEU A 125 -8.23 5.67 15.18
C LEU A 125 -7.95 4.70 16.35
N TRP A 126 -6.69 4.55 16.74
CA TRP A 126 -6.25 3.63 17.80
C TRP A 126 -5.59 4.36 18.98
N LYS A 127 -5.74 5.68 19.12
CA LYS A 127 -5.04 6.48 20.14
C LYS A 127 -5.18 5.93 21.56
N SER A 128 -6.34 5.38 21.90
CA SER A 128 -6.59 4.77 23.21
C SER A 128 -5.88 3.43 23.44
N HIS A 129 -5.38 2.77 22.39
CA HIS A 129 -4.82 1.42 22.44
C HIS A 129 -3.41 1.29 21.81
N LEU A 130 -2.90 2.34 21.18
CA LEU A 130 -1.59 2.36 20.53
C LEU A 130 -0.69 3.45 21.11
N PRO A 131 0.23 3.09 22.03
CA PRO A 131 1.21 4.03 22.56
C PRO A 131 2.05 4.67 21.45
N LEU A 132 2.35 5.97 21.60
CA LEU A 132 3.16 6.72 20.62
C LEU A 132 4.52 6.07 20.37
N SER A 133 5.16 5.53 21.43
CA SER A 133 6.42 4.80 21.33
C SER A 133 6.31 3.58 20.41
N LYS A 134 5.20 2.82 20.50
CA LYS A 134 4.94 1.65 19.65
C LYS A 134 4.68 2.06 18.21
N PHE A 135 3.94 3.15 17.98
CA PHE A 135 3.73 3.70 16.64
C PHE A 135 5.05 4.18 16.01
N ASN A 136 5.87 4.93 16.75
CA ASN A 136 7.20 5.36 16.29
C ASN A 136 8.12 4.18 15.96
N ARG A 137 8.06 3.08 16.72
CA ARG A 137 8.80 1.86 16.40
C ARG A 137 8.32 1.21 15.10
N MET A 138 7.02 1.23 14.81
CA MET A 138 6.48 0.74 13.53
C MET A 138 6.98 1.59 12.36
N LYS A 139 6.97 2.92 12.50
CA LYS A 139 7.51 3.83 11.47
C LYS A 139 8.97 3.53 11.13
N LYS A 140 9.82 3.40 12.14
CA LYS A 140 11.24 3.02 11.95
C LYS A 140 11.38 1.67 11.25
N LYS A 141 10.53 0.70 11.59
CA LYS A 141 10.54 -0.62 10.94
C LYS A 141 10.14 -0.55 9.47
N ASP A 142 9.15 0.27 9.10
CA ASP A 142 8.72 0.42 7.69
C ASP A 142 9.89 0.94 6.82
N LEU A 143 10.63 1.95 7.31
CA LEU A 143 11.81 2.48 6.60
C LEU A 143 12.95 1.46 6.53
N LYS A 144 13.25 0.77 7.65
CA LYS A 144 14.27 -0.29 7.67
C LYS A 144 13.93 -1.42 6.69
N ASN A 145 12.67 -1.83 6.62
CA ASN A 145 12.22 -2.84 5.66
C ASN A 145 12.44 -2.39 4.21
N LEU A 146 12.23 -1.10 3.91
CA LEU A 146 12.54 -0.55 2.58
C LEU A 146 14.04 -0.63 2.30
N GLU A 147 14.89 -0.21 3.24
CA GLU A 147 16.35 -0.33 3.10
C GLU A 147 16.77 -1.78 2.83
N GLU A 148 16.27 -2.73 3.62
CA GLU A 148 16.56 -4.17 3.46
C GLU A 148 16.14 -4.72 2.09
N ILE A 149 15.05 -4.21 1.50
CA ILE A 149 14.65 -4.57 0.13
C ILE A 149 15.75 -4.15 -0.84
N PHE A 150 16.29 -2.94 -0.74
CA PHE A 150 17.28 -2.42 -1.69
C PHE A 150 18.73 -2.85 -1.41
N GLU A 151 19.07 -3.19 -0.16
CA GLU A 151 20.41 -3.68 0.22
C GLU A 151 20.67 -5.12 -0.24
N LYS A 152 19.65 -5.99 -0.25
CA LYS A 152 19.78 -7.41 -0.68
C LYS A 152 20.22 -7.60 -2.13
N PHE A 153 20.35 -6.52 -2.90
CA PHE A 153 20.66 -6.52 -4.32
C PHE A 153 21.75 -5.51 -4.70
N ARG A 154 22.55 -5.07 -3.72
CA ARG A 154 23.89 -4.50 -3.95
C ARG A 154 24.89 -5.64 -4.07
#